data_AF-A0A0Q2YXS6-F1
#
_entry.id   AF-A0A0Q2YXS6-F1
#
_cell.length_a   1.000
_cell.length_b   1.000
_cell.length_c   1.000
_cell.angle_alpha   90.00
_cell.angle_beta   90.00
_cell.angle_gamma   90.00
#
_symmetry.space_group_name_H-M   'P 1'
#
loop_
_entity.id
_entity.type
_entity.pdbx_description
1 polymer ?
#
loop_
_entity_poly.entity_id
_entity_poly.type
_entity_poly.pdbx_seq_one_letter_code
_entity_poly.pdbx_strand_id
1 'polypeptide(L)' 'MIIKAVAIFLVGMVVLGIFGKLRFPGQQRLADAKCKNCGRYRIGKGPCPCEKGHP' A
#
# COMPACT_ATOMS: atom_id res chain seq x y z
N MET A 1 9.62 -37.02 1.16
CA MET A 1 10.32 -35.95 1.92
C MET A 1 10.29 -34.60 1.21
N ILE A 2 10.43 -34.53 -0.12
CA ILE A 2 10.28 -33.30 -0.92
C ILE A 2 8.93 -32.59 -0.77
N ILE A 3 7.81 -33.32 -0.83
CA ILE A 3 6.47 -32.73 -0.73
C ILE A 3 6.29 -31.98 0.60
N LYS A 4 6.86 -32.51 1.69
CA LYS A 4 6.81 -31.90 3.01
C LYS A 4 7.62 -30.59 3.07
N ALA A 5 8.78 -30.56 2.41
CA ALA A 5 9.58 -29.35 2.29
C ALA A 5 8.88 -28.26 1.46
N VAL A 6 8.29 -28.64 0.32
CA VAL A 6 7.51 -27.73 -0.53
C VAL A 6 6.30 -27.18 0.22
N ALA A 7 5.60 -28.02 0.97
CA ALA A 7 4.45 -27.60 1.77
C ALA A 7 4.85 -26.55 2.84
N ILE A 8 5.95 -26.76 3.57
CA ILE A 8 6.42 -25.80 4.58
C ILE A 8 6.85 -24.48 3.94
N PHE A 9 7.50 -24.54 2.77
CA PHE A 9 7.93 -23.35 2.04
C PHE A 9 6.75 -22.50 1.54
N LEU A 10 5.73 -23.14 0.96
CA LEU A 10 4.50 -22.48 0.51
C LEU A 10 3.75 -21.83 1.68
N VAL A 11 3.60 -22.55 2.79
CA VAL A 11 2.99 -22.00 4.01
C VAL A 11 3.79 -20.79 4.52
N GLY A 12 5.13 -20.88 4.53
CA GLY A 12 6.00 -19.77 4.91
C GLY A 12 5.81 -18.52 4.05
N MET A 13 5.73 -18.66 2.72
CA MET A 13 5.47 -17.55 1.81
C MET A 13 4.12 -16.88 2.06
N VAL A 14 3.07 -17.66 2.32
CA VAL A 14 1.73 -17.12 2.63
C VAL A 14 1.76 -16.33 3.93
N VAL A 15 2.37 -16.87 4.99
CA VAL A 15 2.48 -16.18 6.29
C VAL A 15 3.27 -14.88 6.13
N LEU A 16 4.43 -14.91 5.47
CA LEU A 16 5.23 -13.71 5.21
C LEU A 16 4.49 -12.68 4.34
N GLY A 17 3.67 -13.12 3.39
CA GLY A 17 2.85 -12.22 2.56
C GLY A 17 1.73 -11.53 3.35
N ILE A 18 1.02 -12.27 4.20
CA ILE A 18 -0.04 -11.71 5.07
C ILE A 18 0.59 -10.79 6.12
N PHE A 19 1.67 -11.22 6.75
CA PHE A 19 2.40 -10.43 7.73
C PHE A 19 3.04 -9.20 7.09
N GLY A 20 3.59 -9.33 5.88
CA GLY A 20 4.07 -8.21 5.08
C GLY A 20 2.96 -7.20 4.79
N LYS A 21 1.78 -7.65 4.36
CA LYS A 21 0.63 -6.79 4.08
C LYS A 21 0.10 -6.05 5.32
N LEU A 22 0.10 -6.70 6.49
CA LEU A 22 -0.22 -6.07 7.78
C LEU A 22 0.90 -5.15 8.29
N ARG A 23 2.16 -5.46 7.99
CA ARG A 23 3.34 -4.71 8.45
C ARG A 23 3.74 -3.57 7.52
N PHE A 24 3.28 -3.52 6.26
CA PHE A 24 3.59 -2.46 5.28
C PHE A 24 3.09 -1.08 5.78
N PRO A 25 3.92 -0.26 6.46
CA PRO A 25 3.50 1.02 7.02
C PRO A 25 3.46 2.10 5.92
N GLY A 26 3.86 1.75 4.68
CA GLY A 26 3.98 2.65 3.55
C GLY A 26 2.69 2.80 2.74
N GLN A 27 1.73 1.88 2.85
CA GLN A 27 0.50 1.97 2.05
C GLN A 27 -0.42 3.10 2.53
N GLN A 28 -0.49 3.34 3.85
CA GLN A 28 -1.15 4.51 4.42
C GLN A 28 -0.44 5.80 4.02
N ARG A 29 0.90 5.83 4.07
CA ARG A 29 1.69 7.02 3.67
C ARG A 29 1.48 7.39 2.20
N LEU A 30 1.39 6.40 1.31
CA LEU A 30 1.05 6.63 -0.11
C LEU A 30 -0.40 7.06 -0.29
N ALA A 31 -1.33 6.54 0.51
CA ALA A 31 -2.73 6.96 0.47
C ALA A 31 -2.92 8.39 1.00
N ASP A 32 -2.22 8.77 2.08
CA ASP A 32 -2.23 10.13 2.65
C ASP A 32 -1.52 11.14 1.74
N ALA A 33 -0.53 10.68 0.96
CA ALA A 33 0.08 11.48 -0.09
C ALA A 33 -0.86 11.71 -1.28
N LYS A 34 -1.99 11.01 -1.40
CA LYS A 34 -3.01 11.27 -2.41
C LYS A 34 -4.07 12.22 -1.90
N CYS A 35 -4.56 13.09 -2.79
CA CYS A 35 -5.69 13.94 -2.50
C CYS A 35 -6.99 13.11 -2.48
N LYS A 36 -7.77 13.21 -1.40
CA LYS A 36 -9.03 12.47 -1.22
C LYS A 36 -10.10 12.80 -2.27
N ASN A 37 -10.09 14.02 -2.81
CA ASN A 37 -11.11 14.48 -3.78
C ASN A 37 -10.87 13.97 -5.22
N CYS A 38 -9.62 13.81 -5.65
CA CYS A 38 -9.31 13.47 -7.04
C CYS A 38 -8.39 12.25 -7.22
N GLY A 39 -7.91 11.66 -6.13
CA GLY A 39 -7.00 10.51 -6.13
C GLY A 39 -5.57 10.79 -6.63
N ARG A 40 -5.25 12.02 -7.07
CA ARG A 40 -3.89 12.40 -7.50
C ARG A 40 -2.95 12.58 -6.32
N TYR A 41 -1.67 12.27 -6.50
CA TYR A 41 -0.63 12.56 -5.51
C TYR A 41 -0.47 14.08 -5.31
N ARG A 42 -0.44 14.52 -4.05
CA ARG A 42 -0.12 15.89 -3.63
C ARG A 42 1.40 16.07 -3.75
N ILE A 43 1.83 16.64 -4.87
CA ILE A 43 3.24 16.91 -5.15
C ILE A 43 3.53 18.35 -4.69
N GLY A 44 4.24 18.50 -3.56
CA GLY A 44 4.59 19.80 -2.94
C GLY A 44 3.72 20.20 -1.74
N LYS A 45 4.02 21.36 -1.12
CA LYS A 45 3.29 21.92 0.05
C LYS A 45 2.04 22.74 -0.32
N GLY A 46 1.67 22.77 -1.60
CA GLY A 46 0.52 23.52 -2.10
C GLY A 46 -0.78 22.70 -2.04
N PRO A 47 -1.96 23.34 -1.97
CA PRO A 47 -3.24 22.65 -2.07
C PRO A 47 -3.38 21.96 -3.43
N CYS A 48 -4.09 20.84 -3.46
CA CYS A 48 -4.32 20.06 -4.68
C CYS A 48 -4.91 20.95 -5.79
N PRO A 49 -4.46 20.83 -7.05
CA PRO A 49 -5.06 21.58 -8.17
C PRO A 49 -6.55 21.28 -8.35
N CYS A 50 -7.03 20.12 -7.86
CA CYS A 50 -8.45 19.78 -7.80
C CYS A 50 -9.28 20.66 -6.85
N GLU A 51 -8.64 21.31 -5.87
CA GLU A 51 -9.28 22.18 -4.87
C GLU A 51 -9.26 23.65 -5.32
N LYS A 52 -8.37 24.02 -6.26
CA LYS A 52 -8.23 25.39 -6.80
C LYS A 52 -9.23 25.74 -7.92
N GLY A 53 -10.32 24.98 -8.08
CA GLY A 53 -11.25 25.18 -9.20
C GLY A 53 -12.65 24.61 -8.99
N HIS A 54 -13.04 24.33 -7.76
CA HIS A 54 -14.44 24.00 -7.46
C HIS A 54 -15.18 25.32 -7.16
N PRO A 55 -16.25 25.67 -7.90
CA PRO A 55 -17.10 26.81 -7.56
C PRO A 55 -17.80 26.62 -6.21
#